data_AF-A0A1X1B5Q4-F1
#
_entry.id   AF-A0A1X1B5Q4-F1
#
_cell.length_a   1.000
_cell.length_b   1.000
_cell.length_c   1.000
_cell.angle_alpha   90.00
_cell.angle_beta   90.00
_cell.angle_gamma   90.00
#
_symmetry.space_group_name_H-M   'P 1'
#
loop_
_entity.id
_entity.type
_entity.pdbx_description
1 polymer ?
#
loop_
_entity_poly.entity_id
_entity_poly.type
_entity_poly.pdbx_seq_one_letter_code
_entity_poly.pdbx_strand_id
1 'polypeptide(L)'
;MPPPEHDPTPPTPPAPADQEEPMTITASDMDTNTPAVDDQLGEAGLSFEEFPGGLGADLDTESTVTTGVEAAFLTALMWAPAPMAREVRQIMATGDRWDPFWSGMHREIFLAICAVLDGGAPPNPTLVQAHLFETGRLQKVEGHLLAIISPSRGPMVGGADLPHLAAKVVDQWYRRGYAGLLARMSQIRESVSVEELAGHWENLTGHQQRAEELWLTKRDQLAKL
;
A
#
# COMPACT_ATOMS: atom_id res chain seq x y z
N MET A 1 16.24 18.36 -97.59
CA MET A 1 15.90 18.11 -96.17
C MET A 1 17.20 17.74 -95.47
N PRO A 2 17.72 18.58 -94.56
CA PRO A 2 18.99 18.37 -93.85
C PRO A 2 18.89 17.28 -92.76
N PRO A 3 20.02 16.82 -92.20
CA PRO A 3 20.22 15.45 -91.71
C PRO A 3 19.86 15.25 -90.22
N PRO A 4 19.63 14.00 -89.76
CA PRO A 4 19.70 13.66 -88.34
C PRO A 4 21.16 13.52 -87.88
N GLU A 5 21.44 14.11 -86.71
CA GLU A 5 22.74 14.17 -86.05
C GLU A 5 23.23 12.83 -85.48
N HIS A 6 24.55 12.83 -85.27
CA HIS A 6 25.48 11.81 -84.79
C HIS A 6 25.15 11.07 -83.46
N ASP A 7 25.38 9.75 -83.49
CA ASP A 7 26.07 8.81 -82.55
C ASP A 7 27.00 9.43 -81.45
N PRO A 8 27.45 8.75 -80.34
CA PRO A 8 27.49 7.29 -80.05
C PRO A 8 27.26 6.85 -78.55
N THR A 9 27.28 5.53 -78.29
CA THR A 9 27.20 4.81 -76.97
C THR A 9 28.58 4.67 -76.26
N PRO A 10 28.77 4.03 -75.07
CA PRO A 10 28.08 3.98 -73.76
C PRO A 10 29.06 4.31 -72.57
N PRO A 11 28.68 4.13 -71.28
CA PRO A 11 29.40 3.09 -70.51
C PRO A 11 28.52 2.22 -69.60
N THR A 12 28.95 0.97 -69.47
CA THR A 12 28.44 -0.13 -68.64
C THR A 12 28.44 0.18 -67.13
N PRO A 13 27.33 -0.02 -66.41
CA PRO A 13 27.33 -0.11 -64.95
C PRO A 13 27.64 -1.55 -64.45
N PRO A 14 28.30 -1.69 -63.28
CA PRO A 14 28.81 -2.96 -62.77
C PRO A 14 27.72 -3.92 -62.25
N ALA A 15 28.12 -5.20 -62.16
CA ALA A 15 27.33 -6.36 -61.78
C ALA A 15 26.60 -6.23 -60.42
N PRO A 16 25.44 -6.89 -60.24
CA PRO A 16 24.73 -6.95 -58.97
C PRO A 16 25.51 -7.80 -57.97
N ALA A 17 25.82 -7.20 -56.82
CA ALA A 17 26.29 -7.90 -55.63
C ALA A 17 25.15 -8.72 -55.01
N ASP A 18 25.53 -9.87 -54.48
CA ASP A 18 24.71 -10.86 -53.79
C ASP A 18 23.69 -10.22 -52.83
N GLN A 19 22.40 -10.47 -53.07
CA GLN A 19 21.36 -10.30 -52.06
C GLN A 19 20.96 -11.69 -51.58
N GLU A 20 21.36 -11.91 -50.34
CA GLU A 20 21.16 -13.08 -49.51
C GLU A 20 19.68 -13.44 -49.37
N GLU A 21 19.46 -14.75 -49.26
CA GLU A 21 18.18 -15.41 -49.12
C GLU A 21 17.36 -14.89 -47.92
N PRO A 22 16.01 -14.85 -48.02
CA PRO A 22 15.15 -14.59 -46.87
C PRO A 22 15.17 -15.80 -45.92
N MET A 23 16.11 -15.81 -44.97
CA MET A 23 16.08 -16.78 -43.87
C MET A 23 14.91 -16.48 -42.93
N THR A 24 13.94 -17.39 -42.99
CA THR A 24 12.83 -17.54 -42.08
C THR A 24 13.38 -17.93 -40.71
N ILE A 25 13.43 -16.99 -39.75
CA ILE A 25 13.75 -17.32 -38.36
C ILE A 25 12.55 -18.07 -37.77
N THR A 26 12.77 -19.37 -37.56
CA THR A 26 11.89 -20.32 -36.91
C THR A 26 12.12 -20.29 -35.40
N ALA A 27 11.05 -20.51 -34.63
CA ALA A 27 11.03 -20.47 -33.17
C ALA A 27 11.71 -21.71 -32.52
N SER A 28 13.03 -21.87 -32.70
CA SER A 28 13.77 -22.97 -32.05
C SER A 28 15.15 -22.63 -31.47
N ASP A 29 15.60 -21.37 -31.48
CA ASP A 29 16.87 -20.98 -30.84
C ASP A 29 16.65 -20.11 -29.58
N MET A 30 15.93 -20.66 -28.61
CA MET A 30 15.95 -20.15 -27.22
C MET A 30 16.48 -21.26 -26.29
N ASP A 31 17.78 -21.52 -26.36
CA ASP A 31 18.52 -22.15 -25.27
C ASP A 31 18.96 -21.03 -24.30
N THR A 32 18.13 -20.74 -23.30
CA THR A 32 18.51 -19.89 -22.16
C THR A 32 19.07 -20.75 -21.04
N ASN A 33 20.32 -21.18 -21.21
CA ASN A 33 21.13 -21.63 -20.08
C ASN A 33 21.65 -20.40 -19.32
N THR A 34 20.77 -19.76 -18.56
CA THR A 34 21.12 -18.68 -17.62
C THR A 34 21.37 -19.32 -16.25
N PRO A 35 22.56 -19.14 -15.64
CA PRO A 35 22.79 -19.65 -14.30
C PRO A 35 21.84 -18.96 -13.32
N ALA A 36 21.19 -19.75 -12.47
CA ALA A 36 20.33 -19.28 -11.40
C ALA A 36 21.06 -18.22 -10.56
N VAL A 37 20.65 -16.96 -10.72
CA VAL A 37 21.01 -15.90 -9.78
C VAL A 37 20.10 -16.12 -8.58
N ASP A 38 20.74 -16.40 -7.46
CA ASP A 38 20.19 -16.73 -6.16
C ASP A 38 18.96 -15.86 -5.82
N ASP A 39 17.83 -16.54 -5.59
CA ASP A 39 16.54 -15.99 -5.20
C ASP A 39 16.60 -15.55 -3.72
N GLN A 40 17.38 -14.50 -3.46
CA GLN A 40 17.61 -13.92 -2.13
C GLN A 40 17.19 -12.44 -2.03
N LEU A 41 16.15 -12.03 -2.78
CA LEU A 41 15.37 -10.87 -2.36
C LEU A 41 14.29 -11.37 -1.41
N GLY A 42 14.72 -11.61 -0.17
CA GLY A 42 13.86 -12.03 0.92
C GLY A 42 12.62 -11.14 1.04
N GLU A 43 11.49 -11.79 1.31
CA GLU A 43 10.27 -11.18 1.84
C GLU A 43 10.53 -10.54 3.21
N ALA A 44 11.35 -9.49 3.24
CA ALA A 44 11.41 -8.58 4.36
C ALA A 44 10.20 -7.66 4.22
N GLY A 45 9.23 -7.82 5.13
CA GLY A 45 8.08 -6.95 5.24
C GLY A 45 8.51 -5.49 5.15
N LEU A 46 7.94 -4.78 4.17
CA LEU A 46 8.26 -3.39 3.87
C LEU A 46 8.07 -2.54 5.14
N SER A 47 9.20 -2.08 5.69
CA SER A 47 9.21 -1.27 6.91
C SER A 47 8.91 0.20 6.59
N PHE A 48 8.29 0.87 7.57
CA PHE A 48 7.85 2.28 7.54
C PHE A 48 8.91 3.30 7.05
N GLU A 49 10.20 2.97 7.14
CA GLU A 49 11.30 3.90 6.84
C GLU A 49 11.63 4.04 5.34
N GLU A 50 11.07 3.19 4.47
CA GLU A 50 11.39 3.18 3.03
C GLU A 50 10.46 4.05 2.16
N PHE A 51 9.55 4.82 2.77
CA PHE A 51 8.56 5.65 2.07
C PHE A 51 8.79 7.15 2.32
N PRO A 52 9.62 7.83 1.51
CA PRO A 52 9.63 9.28 1.47
C PRO A 52 8.35 9.76 0.77
N GLY A 53 7.28 9.98 1.55
CA GLY A 53 6.06 10.62 1.08
C GLY A 53 6.35 12.05 0.64
N GLY A 54 6.30 12.32 -0.66
CA GLY A 54 6.68 13.63 -1.21
C GLY A 54 5.88 14.00 -2.44
N LEU A 55 4.54 14.07 -2.31
CA LEU A 55 3.67 14.66 -3.34
C LEU A 55 2.69 15.65 -2.70
N GLY A 56 3.21 16.83 -2.35
CA GLY A 56 2.45 18.09 -2.31
C GLY A 56 1.38 18.30 -1.22
N ALA A 57 1.13 17.35 -0.33
CA ALA A 57 0.35 17.59 0.89
C ALA A 57 1.28 18.06 2.01
N ASP A 58 0.80 18.97 2.86
CA ASP A 58 1.43 19.24 4.15
C ASP A 58 1.38 17.94 4.97
N LEU A 59 2.51 17.23 5.03
CA LEU A 59 2.64 15.94 5.70
C LEU A 59 2.22 16.04 7.17
N ASP A 60 2.42 17.21 7.79
CA ASP A 60 2.01 17.45 9.18
C ASP A 60 0.49 17.48 9.32
N THR A 61 -0.21 18.07 8.34
CA THR A 61 -1.67 18.06 8.26
C THR A 61 -2.21 16.65 8.02
N GLU A 62 -1.65 15.90 7.06
CA GLU A 62 -2.09 14.52 6.77
C GLU A 62 -1.86 13.57 7.95
N SER A 63 -0.71 13.68 8.62
CA SER A 63 -0.37 12.94 9.84
C SER A 63 -1.35 13.28 10.97
N THR A 64 -1.66 14.56 11.17
CA THR A 64 -2.61 15.02 12.19
C THR A 64 -4.02 14.50 11.92
N VAL A 65 -4.48 14.53 10.66
CA VAL A 65 -5.80 14.01 10.28
C VAL A 65 -5.88 12.50 10.50
N THR A 66 -4.88 11.75 10.03
CA THR A 66 -4.82 10.29 10.15
C THR A 66 -4.82 9.85 11.61
N THR A 67 -3.95 10.44 12.43
CA THR A 67 -3.88 10.12 13.87
C THR A 67 -5.13 10.55 14.63
N GLY A 68 -5.81 11.64 14.22
CA GLY A 68 -7.10 12.05 14.77
C GLY A 68 -8.23 11.05 14.47
N VAL A 69 -8.27 10.50 13.26
CA VAL A 69 -9.25 9.46 12.88
C VAL A 69 -9.02 8.18 13.69
N GLU A 70 -7.76 7.75 13.85
CA GLU A 70 -7.42 6.60 14.68
C GLU A 70 -7.82 6.79 16.14
N ALA A 71 -7.53 7.96 16.71
CA ALA A 71 -7.90 8.26 18.09
C ALA A 71 -9.42 8.18 18.27
N ALA A 72 -10.19 8.80 17.37
CA ALA A 72 -11.65 8.74 17.39
C ALA A 72 -12.19 7.31 17.27
N PHE A 73 -11.60 6.49 16.40
CA PHE A 73 -11.94 5.07 16.28
C PHE A 73 -11.67 4.30 17.59
N LEU A 74 -10.50 4.49 18.21
CA LEU A 74 -10.16 3.82 19.46
C LEU A 74 -11.04 4.29 20.61
N THR A 75 -11.38 5.58 20.67
CA THR A 75 -12.36 6.11 21.63
C THR A 75 -13.70 5.41 21.43
N ALA A 76 -14.24 5.39 20.20
CA ALA A 76 -15.51 4.73 19.91
C ALA A 76 -15.50 3.25 20.33
N LEU A 77 -14.39 2.56 20.07
CA LEU A 77 -14.23 1.14 20.36
C LEU A 77 -14.25 0.85 21.87
N MET A 78 -13.65 1.71 22.69
CA MET A 78 -13.65 1.58 24.16
C MET A 78 -14.99 1.92 24.83
N TRP A 79 -15.96 2.44 24.08
CA TRP A 79 -17.29 2.76 24.58
C TRP A 79 -18.41 2.01 23.83
N ALA A 80 -18.05 1.14 22.89
CA ALA A 80 -19.00 0.37 22.12
C ALA A 80 -19.57 -0.82 22.89
N PRO A 81 -20.83 -1.22 22.61
CA PRO A 81 -21.36 -2.49 23.09
C PRO A 81 -20.45 -3.65 22.67
N ALA A 82 -20.20 -4.58 23.59
CA ALA A 82 -19.26 -5.69 23.36
C ALA A 82 -19.55 -6.53 22.08
N PRO A 83 -20.81 -6.79 21.68
CA PRO A 83 -21.08 -7.48 20.41
C PRO A 83 -20.55 -6.72 19.19
N MET A 84 -20.91 -5.44 19.06
CA MET A 84 -20.46 -4.54 17.98
C MET A 84 -18.94 -4.39 17.97
N ALA A 85 -18.32 -4.23 19.14
CA ALA A 85 -16.88 -4.12 19.25
C ALA A 85 -16.14 -5.38 18.77
N ARG A 86 -16.70 -6.57 19.03
CA ARG A 86 -16.12 -7.84 18.54
C ARG A 86 -16.22 -7.97 17.03
N GLU A 87 -17.36 -7.62 16.44
CA GLU A 87 -17.55 -7.66 14.98
C GLU A 87 -16.58 -6.70 14.27
N VAL A 88 -16.50 -5.45 14.74
CA VAL A 88 -15.56 -4.47 14.19
C VAL A 88 -14.11 -4.90 14.42
N ARG A 89 -13.78 -5.44 15.60
CA ARG A 89 -12.44 -6.00 15.88
C ARG A 89 -12.08 -7.13 14.91
N GLN A 90 -12.99 -8.04 14.60
CA GLN A 90 -12.74 -9.13 13.66
C GLN A 90 -12.43 -8.60 12.26
N ILE A 91 -13.15 -7.57 11.82
CA ILE A 91 -12.89 -6.91 10.54
C ILE A 91 -11.55 -6.18 10.56
N MET A 92 -11.23 -5.48 11.65
CA MET A 92 -10.04 -4.64 11.78
C MET A 92 -8.78 -5.39 12.23
N ALA A 93 -8.85 -6.70 12.45
CA ALA A 93 -7.73 -7.51 12.92
C ALA A 93 -6.50 -7.34 12.02
N THR A 94 -5.36 -7.02 12.64
CA THR A 94 -4.08 -6.83 11.94
C THR A 94 -3.42 -8.17 11.63
N GLY A 95 -2.63 -8.21 10.56
CA GLY A 95 -1.85 -9.38 10.16
C GLY A 95 -0.68 -8.97 9.29
N ASP A 96 0.14 -9.93 8.85
CA ASP A 96 1.41 -9.67 8.15
C ASP A 96 1.28 -8.78 6.91
N ARG A 97 0.10 -8.78 6.27
CA ARG A 97 -0.19 -8.02 5.05
C ARG A 97 -1.10 -6.80 5.26
N TRP A 98 -1.51 -6.51 6.49
CA TRP A 98 -2.49 -5.47 6.80
C TRP A 98 -2.25 -4.86 8.19
N ASP A 99 -1.85 -3.59 8.18
CA ASP A 99 -1.83 -2.74 9.37
C ASP A 99 -2.47 -1.39 9.02
N PRO A 100 -3.69 -1.10 9.49
CA PRO A 100 -4.38 0.13 9.17
C PRO A 100 -3.76 1.35 9.86
N PHE A 101 -3.05 1.14 10.96
CA PHE A 101 -2.58 2.22 11.83
C PHE A 101 -1.29 2.84 11.30
N TRP A 102 -1.29 4.17 11.24
CA TRP A 102 -0.11 5.01 11.10
C TRP A 102 0.64 5.12 12.42
N SER A 103 -0.08 5.32 13.54
CA SER A 103 0.56 5.42 14.86
C SER A 103 0.82 4.04 15.45
N GLY A 104 2.10 3.72 15.66
CA GLY A 104 2.49 2.53 16.40
C GLY A 104 1.91 2.49 17.81
N MET A 105 1.71 3.64 18.48
CA MET A 105 1.08 3.68 19.80
C MET A 105 -0.41 3.34 19.73
N HIS A 106 -1.12 3.80 18.69
CA HIS A 106 -2.53 3.46 18.49
C HIS A 106 -2.72 1.99 18.15
N ARG A 107 -1.82 1.41 17.34
CA ARG A 107 -1.80 -0.04 17.08
C ARG A 107 -1.65 -0.84 18.37
N GLU A 108 -0.73 -0.45 19.25
CA GLU A 108 -0.50 -1.13 20.53
C GLU A 108 -1.73 -1.07 21.44
N ILE A 109 -2.41 0.09 21.49
CA ILE A 109 -3.67 0.25 22.21
C ILE A 109 -4.77 -0.63 21.58
N PHE A 110 -4.87 -0.67 20.25
CA PHE A 110 -5.82 -1.54 19.55
C PHE A 110 -5.61 -3.02 19.88
N LEU A 111 -4.35 -3.48 19.89
CA LEU A 111 -4.01 -4.86 20.24
C LEU A 111 -4.39 -5.18 21.69
N ALA A 112 -4.18 -4.25 22.62
CA ALA A 112 -4.62 -4.40 24.00
C ALA A 112 -6.16 -4.49 24.11
N ILE A 113 -6.90 -3.67 23.35
CA ILE A 113 -8.37 -3.78 23.28
C ILE A 113 -8.79 -5.15 22.73
N CYS A 114 -8.13 -5.64 21.68
CA CYS A 114 -8.38 -6.96 21.12
C CYS A 114 -8.18 -8.07 22.16
N ALA A 115 -7.10 -8.01 22.93
CA ALA A 115 -6.83 -8.99 23.98
C ALA A 115 -7.90 -9.00 25.08
N VAL A 116 -8.37 -7.82 25.50
CA VAL A 116 -9.49 -7.69 26.47
C VAL A 116 -10.77 -8.31 25.91
N LEU A 117 -11.09 -8.03 24.65
CA LEU A 117 -12.27 -8.59 23.95
C LEU A 117 -12.20 -10.11 23.79
N ASP A 118 -11.02 -10.63 23.46
CA ASP A 118 -10.76 -12.07 23.31
C ASP A 118 -10.86 -12.80 24.66
N GLY A 119 -10.56 -12.12 25.76
CA GLY A 119 -10.86 -12.58 27.13
C GLY A 119 -12.35 -12.57 27.51
N GLY A 120 -13.23 -12.14 26.60
CA GLY A 120 -14.68 -12.08 26.79
C GLY A 120 -15.19 -10.82 27.48
N ALA A 121 -14.30 -9.98 27.99
CA ALA A 121 -14.65 -8.75 28.70
C ALA A 121 -15.07 -7.62 27.73
N PRO A 122 -15.88 -6.64 28.18
CA PRO A 122 -16.17 -5.46 27.37
C PRO A 122 -14.91 -4.59 27.19
N PRO A 123 -14.74 -3.95 26.03
CA PRO A 123 -13.60 -3.07 25.79
C PRO A 123 -13.86 -1.77 26.54
N ASN A 124 -13.30 -1.60 27.73
CA ASN A 124 -13.41 -0.34 28.47
C ASN A 124 -12.04 0.16 28.90
N PRO A 125 -11.87 1.48 29.14
CA PRO A 125 -10.59 2.07 29.48
C PRO A 125 -9.87 1.40 30.65
N THR A 126 -10.59 1.07 31.72
CA THR A 126 -10.02 0.48 32.93
C THR A 126 -9.43 -0.91 32.67
N LEU A 127 -10.14 -1.77 31.94
CA LEU A 127 -9.66 -3.12 31.63
C LEU A 127 -8.50 -3.10 30.63
N VAL A 128 -8.54 -2.18 29.66
CA VAL A 128 -7.43 -1.98 28.71
C VAL A 128 -6.19 -1.47 29.43
N GLN A 129 -6.35 -0.50 30.34
CA GLN A 129 -5.26 0.01 31.16
C GLN A 129 -4.66 -1.08 32.06
N ALA A 130 -5.49 -1.90 32.70
CA ALA A 130 -5.05 -3.03 33.51
C ALA A 130 -4.24 -4.04 32.67
N HIS A 131 -4.74 -4.41 31.49
CA HIS A 131 -4.02 -5.30 30.58
C HIS A 131 -2.67 -4.73 30.12
N LEU A 132 -2.64 -3.43 29.76
CA LEU A 132 -1.40 -2.74 29.40
C LEU A 132 -0.41 -2.66 30.56
N PHE A 133 -0.89 -2.52 31.79
CA PHE A 133 -0.05 -2.53 32.99
C PHE A 133 0.55 -3.91 33.23
N GLU A 134 -0.28 -4.96 33.21
CA GLU A 134 0.13 -6.36 33.40
C GLU A 134 1.14 -6.83 32.36
N THR A 135 1.02 -6.36 31.12
CA THR A 135 1.95 -6.68 30.01
C THR A 135 3.18 -5.77 29.97
N GLY A 136 3.31 -4.81 30.89
CA GLY A 136 4.44 -3.88 30.94
C GLY A 136 4.47 -2.85 29.80
N ARG A 137 3.35 -2.65 29.10
CA ARG A 137 3.24 -1.76 27.93
C ARG A 137 2.67 -0.39 28.25
N LEU A 138 2.05 -0.22 29.42
CA LEU A 138 1.34 1.01 29.78
C LEU A 138 2.21 2.27 29.66
N GLN A 139 3.41 2.28 30.23
CA GLN A 139 4.31 3.45 30.22
C GLN A 139 4.60 3.97 28.80
N LYS A 140 4.63 3.08 27.81
CA LYS A 140 4.91 3.43 26.42
C LYS A 140 3.73 4.16 25.77
N VAL A 141 2.50 3.84 26.14
CA VAL A 141 1.28 4.33 25.47
C VAL A 141 0.42 5.25 26.34
N GLU A 142 0.81 5.49 27.59
CA GLU A 142 -0.01 6.19 28.60
C GLU A 142 -0.54 7.54 28.12
N GLY A 143 0.33 8.39 27.55
CA GLY A 143 -0.09 9.69 27.03
C GLY A 143 -1.14 9.60 25.91
N HIS A 144 -0.99 8.62 25.01
CA HIS A 144 -1.95 8.38 23.93
C HIS A 144 -3.26 7.79 24.48
N LEU A 145 -3.17 6.86 25.42
CA LEU A 145 -4.33 6.27 26.08
C LEU A 145 -5.16 7.36 26.78
N LEU A 146 -4.51 8.25 27.54
CA LEU A 146 -5.16 9.39 28.19
C LEU A 146 -5.82 10.33 27.17
N ALA A 147 -5.15 10.61 26.05
CA ALA A 147 -5.70 11.45 24.98
C ALA A 147 -6.94 10.83 24.31
N ILE A 148 -6.97 9.50 24.15
CA ILE A 148 -8.11 8.76 23.56
C ILE A 148 -9.31 8.70 24.50
N ILE A 149 -9.07 8.49 25.80
CA ILE A 149 -10.16 8.34 26.78
C ILE A 149 -10.71 9.68 27.26
N SER A 150 -9.94 10.77 27.08
CA SER A 150 -10.34 12.12 27.46
C SER A 150 -11.15 12.82 26.35
N PRO A 151 -12.37 13.32 26.61
CA PRO A 151 -13.17 14.09 25.66
C PRO A 151 -12.61 15.48 25.30
N SER A 152 -11.30 15.70 25.47
CA SER A 152 -10.68 17.03 25.46
C SER A 152 -10.74 17.78 24.13
N ARG A 153 -11.15 17.14 23.03
CA ARG A 153 -11.23 17.76 21.70
C ARG A 153 -12.45 17.26 20.91
N GLY A 154 -13.55 18.02 20.96
CA GLY A 154 -14.71 17.84 20.05
C GLY A 154 -15.90 17.08 20.65
N PRO A 155 -16.96 16.85 19.85
CA PRO A 155 -18.14 16.11 20.29
C PRO A 155 -17.75 14.69 20.71
N MET A 156 -18.42 14.20 21.76
CA MET A 156 -18.13 12.87 22.30
C MET A 156 -18.51 11.81 21.25
N VAL A 157 -17.50 11.08 20.78
CA VAL A 157 -17.69 10.00 19.82
C VAL A 157 -18.38 8.84 20.55
N GLY A 158 -19.58 8.50 20.10
CA GLY A 158 -20.35 7.39 20.67
C GLY A 158 -19.91 6.06 20.07
N GLY A 159 -20.14 4.97 20.80
CA GLY A 159 -19.93 3.62 20.29
C GLY A 159 -20.79 3.25 19.06
N ALA A 160 -21.85 4.02 18.78
CA ALA A 160 -22.69 3.86 17.59
C ALA A 160 -21.98 4.24 16.29
N ASP A 161 -20.98 5.14 16.35
CA ASP A 161 -20.21 5.57 15.19
C ASP A 161 -19.06 4.62 14.85
N LEU A 162 -18.91 3.52 15.61
CA LEU A 162 -17.75 2.64 15.53
C LEU A 162 -17.54 2.05 14.12
N PRO A 163 -18.54 1.45 13.44
CA PRO A 163 -18.33 0.94 12.08
C PRO A 163 -17.88 2.02 11.10
N HIS A 164 -18.48 3.22 11.20
CA HIS A 164 -18.14 4.37 10.34
C HIS A 164 -16.72 4.88 10.57
N LEU A 165 -16.27 4.94 11.81
CA LEU A 165 -14.92 5.37 12.15
C LEU A 165 -13.87 4.34 11.77
N ALA A 166 -14.14 3.06 11.98
CA ALA A 166 -13.29 1.97 11.48
C ALA A 166 -13.08 2.11 9.97
N ALA A 167 -14.16 2.39 9.27
CA ALA A 167 -14.19 2.61 7.83
C ALA A 167 -13.31 3.78 7.39
N LYS A 168 -13.33 4.90 8.12
CA LYS A 168 -12.43 6.02 7.86
C LYS A 168 -10.96 5.66 8.07
N VAL A 169 -10.64 4.83 9.07
CA VAL A 169 -9.26 4.34 9.25
C VAL A 169 -8.82 3.53 8.01
N VAL A 170 -9.69 2.65 7.49
CA VAL A 170 -9.43 1.89 6.25
C VAL A 170 -9.23 2.83 5.05
N ASP A 171 -10.04 3.88 4.92
CA ASP A 171 -9.88 4.88 3.86
C ASP A 171 -8.53 5.62 3.95
N GLN A 172 -8.09 5.99 5.15
CA GLN A 172 -6.80 6.65 5.36
C GLN A 172 -5.63 5.72 5.05
N TRP A 173 -5.72 4.44 5.44
CA TRP A 173 -4.73 3.43 5.05
C TRP A 173 -4.61 3.33 3.52
N TYR A 174 -5.73 3.27 2.80
CA TYR A 174 -5.72 3.12 1.34
C TYR A 174 -5.14 4.38 0.67
N ARG A 175 -5.54 5.57 1.12
CA ARG A 175 -5.00 6.85 0.63
C ARG A 175 -3.49 6.93 0.82
N ARG A 176 -2.98 6.55 1.98
CA ARG A 176 -1.55 6.49 2.27
C ARG A 176 -0.82 5.52 1.35
N GLY A 177 -1.36 4.31 1.17
CA GLY A 177 -0.78 3.32 0.27
C GLY A 177 -0.71 3.83 -1.18
N TYR A 178 -1.75 4.50 -1.63
CA TYR A 178 -1.81 5.12 -2.96
C TYR A 178 -0.81 6.28 -3.12
N ALA A 179 -0.68 7.15 -2.11
CA ALA A 179 0.32 8.22 -2.12
C ALA A 179 1.76 7.67 -2.16
N GLY A 180 2.04 6.62 -1.37
CA GLY A 180 3.32 5.91 -1.38
C GLY A 180 3.64 5.28 -2.74
N LEU A 181 2.64 4.71 -3.40
CA LEU A 181 2.78 4.18 -4.77
C LEU A 181 3.20 5.26 -5.76
N LEU A 182 2.51 6.42 -5.75
CA LEU A 182 2.83 7.52 -6.65
C LEU A 182 4.23 8.10 -6.40
N ALA A 183 4.62 8.24 -5.13
CA ALA A 183 5.98 8.68 -4.76
C ALA A 183 7.03 7.70 -5.28
N ARG A 184 6.81 6.40 -5.10
CA ARG A 184 7.70 5.34 -5.61
C ARG A 184 7.79 5.36 -7.14
N MET A 185 6.66 5.49 -7.85
CA MET A 185 6.64 5.63 -9.31
C MET A 185 7.47 6.83 -9.78
N SER A 186 7.35 7.98 -9.09
CA SER A 186 8.16 9.16 -9.40
C SER A 186 9.66 8.90 -9.22
N GLN A 187 10.04 8.25 -8.12
CA GLN A 187 11.44 7.95 -7.82
C GLN A 187 12.05 6.97 -8.83
N ILE A 188 11.35 5.89 -9.20
CA ILE A 188 11.84 4.90 -10.16
C ILE A 188 12.01 5.49 -11.55
N ARG A 189 11.07 6.34 -11.98
CA ARG A 189 11.18 7.09 -13.24
C ARG A 189 12.49 7.89 -13.32
N GLU A 190 12.97 8.43 -12.21
CA GLU A 190 14.19 9.25 -12.16
C GLU A 190 15.48 8.43 -12.03
N SER A 191 15.40 7.19 -11.55
CA SER A 191 16.57 6.43 -11.10
C SER A 191 16.90 5.18 -11.92
N VAL A 192 15.98 4.72 -12.78
CA VAL A 192 16.08 3.41 -13.45
C VAL A 192 16.11 3.55 -14.98
N SER A 193 16.76 2.61 -15.69
CA SER A 193 16.82 2.61 -17.16
C SER A 193 15.46 2.29 -17.82
N VAL A 194 15.32 2.59 -19.11
CA VAL A 194 14.05 2.37 -19.86
C VAL A 194 13.73 0.88 -19.98
N GLU A 195 14.74 0.03 -20.10
CA GLU A 195 14.62 -1.41 -20.19
C GLU A 195 14.15 -2.04 -18.87
N GLU A 196 14.59 -1.49 -17.73
CA GLU A 196 14.20 -1.93 -16.38
C GLU A 196 12.86 -1.35 -15.91
N LEU A 197 12.37 -0.28 -16.57
CA LEU A 197 11.01 0.23 -16.36
C LEU A 197 9.95 -0.79 -16.81
N ALA A 198 10.26 -1.62 -17.81
CA ALA A 198 9.40 -2.72 -18.23
C ALA A 198 9.38 -3.82 -17.15
N GLY A 199 8.19 -4.28 -16.76
CA GLY A 199 8.00 -5.25 -15.67
C GLY A 199 7.89 -4.63 -14.27
N HIS A 200 8.55 -3.49 -14.02
CA HIS A 200 8.38 -2.76 -12.75
C HIS A 200 6.96 -2.22 -12.57
N TRP A 201 6.34 -1.77 -13.67
CA TRP A 201 4.94 -1.34 -13.69
C TRP A 201 3.98 -2.46 -13.28
N GLU A 202 4.17 -3.67 -13.80
CA GLU A 202 3.30 -4.82 -13.55
C GLU A 202 3.29 -5.17 -12.05
N ASN A 203 4.47 -5.26 -11.43
CA ASN A 203 4.60 -5.50 -9.99
C ASN A 203 3.90 -4.41 -9.16
N LEU A 204 4.12 -3.13 -9.47
CA LEU A 204 3.48 -2.03 -8.76
C LEU A 204 1.96 -2.07 -8.87
N THR A 205 1.42 -2.36 -10.07
CA THR A 205 -0.02 -2.49 -10.26
C THR A 205 -0.62 -3.70 -9.55
N GLY A 206 0.09 -4.83 -9.48
CA GLY A 206 -0.38 -6.01 -8.75
C GLY A 206 -0.44 -5.80 -7.23
N HIS A 207 0.42 -4.95 -6.66
CA HIS A 207 0.30 -4.52 -5.26
C HIS A 207 -0.90 -3.59 -5.05
N GLN A 208 -1.15 -2.65 -5.97
CA GLN A 208 -2.29 -1.74 -5.87
C GLN A 208 -3.62 -2.49 -5.95
N GLN A 209 -3.78 -3.42 -6.90
CA GLN A 209 -5.04 -4.14 -7.09
C GLN A 209 -5.41 -4.94 -5.82
N ARG A 210 -4.44 -5.63 -5.22
CA ARG A 210 -4.63 -6.33 -3.94
C ARG A 210 -5.02 -5.39 -2.80
N ALA A 211 -4.44 -4.20 -2.75
CA ALA A 211 -4.78 -3.20 -1.75
C ALA A 211 -6.21 -2.65 -1.94
N GLU A 212 -6.64 -2.44 -3.18
CA GLU A 212 -7.99 -2.01 -3.54
C GLU A 212 -9.04 -3.07 -3.20
N GLU A 213 -8.80 -4.34 -3.57
CA GLU A 213 -9.65 -5.46 -3.20
C GLU A 213 -9.82 -5.58 -1.68
N LEU A 214 -8.74 -5.41 -0.92
CA LEU A 214 -8.77 -5.43 0.54
C LEU A 214 -9.57 -4.26 1.10
N TRP A 215 -9.34 -3.04 0.59
CA TRP A 215 -10.09 -1.84 0.98
C TRP A 215 -11.60 -2.03 0.75
N LEU A 216 -12.01 -2.45 -0.45
CA LEU A 216 -13.41 -2.71 -0.80
C LEU A 216 -14.01 -3.78 0.11
N THR A 217 -13.31 -4.90 0.32
CA THR A 217 -13.76 -5.99 1.18
C THR A 217 -14.02 -5.51 2.61
N LYS A 218 -13.10 -4.75 3.20
CA LYS A 218 -13.25 -4.21 4.56
C LYS A 218 -14.38 -3.18 4.63
N ARG A 219 -14.50 -2.32 3.62
CA ARG A 219 -15.58 -1.32 3.52
C ARG A 219 -16.95 -1.98 3.47
N ASP A 220 -17.10 -3.01 2.66
CA ASP A 220 -18.34 -3.78 2.52
C ASP A 220 -18.69 -4.55 3.79
N GLN A 221 -17.70 -5.09 4.49
CA GLN A 221 -17.92 -5.74 5.79
C GLN A 221 -18.42 -4.74 6.84
N LEU A 222 -17.81 -3.56 6.92
CA LEU A 222 -18.20 -2.52 7.88
C LEU A 222 -19.55 -1.87 7.56
N ALA A 223 -19.92 -1.77 6.29
CA ALA A 223 -21.21 -1.21 5.87
C ALA A 223 -22.41 -2.11 6.20
N LYS A 224 -22.17 -3.38 6.56
CA LYS A 224 -23.20 -4.36 6.93
C LYS A 224 -23.51 -4.39 8.43
N LEU A 225 -22.74 -3.66 9.24
CA LEU A 225 -22.91 -3.50 10.69
C LEU A 225 -23.76 -2.27 10.99
#